data_AF-A0A7Z2QCE1-F1
#
_entry.id   AF-A0A7Z2QCE1-F1
#
_cell.length_a   1.000
_cell.length_b   1.000
_cell.length_c   1.000
_cell.angle_alpha   90.00
_cell.angle_beta   90.00
_cell.angle_gamma   90.00
#
_symmetry.space_group_name_H-M   'P 1'
#
loop_
_entity.id
_entity.type
_entity.pdbx_description
1 polymer ?
#
loop_
_entity_poly.entity_id
_entity_poly.type
_entity_poly.pdbx_seq_one_letter_code
_entity_poly.pdbx_strand_id
1 'polypeptide(L)' 'MANNSSNNLVVPGVQQALDQMKYEIASEFGVNLGPDSTSRSNGSVGGEITKRLVQQSEQQFGGYSK' A
#
# COMPACT_ATOMS: atom_id res chain seq x y z
N MET A 1 8.08 -15.06 -16.63
CA MET A 1 8.46 -13.63 -16.57
C MET A 1 7.67 -12.98 -15.46
N ALA A 2 8.32 -12.55 -14.37
CA ALA A 2 7.64 -11.81 -13.30
C ALA A 2 7.48 -10.35 -13.76
N ASN A 3 6.24 -9.90 -13.96
CA ASN A 3 5.94 -8.49 -14.14
C ASN A 3 6.27 -7.78 -12.83
N ASN A 4 7.44 -7.15 -12.79
CA ASN A 4 7.86 -6.32 -11.67
C ASN A 4 7.05 -5.02 -11.76
N SER A 5 5.86 -5.00 -11.17
CA SER A 5 5.05 -3.79 -11.03
C SER A 5 5.76 -2.82 -10.07
N SER A 6 6.67 -2.03 -10.63
CA SER A 6 7.29 -0.88 -9.96
C SER A 6 6.24 0.23 -9.85
N ASN A 7 5.45 0.21 -8.78
CA ASN A 7 4.73 1.40 -8.35
C ASN A 7 5.75 2.38 -7.78
N ASN A 8 6.25 3.27 -8.64
CA ASN A 8 7.12 4.35 -8.20
C ASN A 8 6.31 5.30 -7.30
N LEU A 9 6.91 5.77 -6.22
CA LEU A 9 6.26 6.74 -5.35
C LEU A 9 6.04 8.05 -6.11
N VAL A 10 4.79 8.47 -6.20
CA VAL A 10 4.40 9.67 -6.95
C VAL A 10 4.72 10.94 -6.15
N VAL A 11 4.74 10.85 -4.82
CA VAL A 11 5.03 11.99 -3.94
C VAL A 11 6.43 11.83 -3.34
N PRO A 12 7.35 12.81 -3.53
CA PRO A 12 8.65 12.78 -2.87
C PRO A 12 8.51 12.81 -1.35
N GLY A 13 9.28 11.98 -0.64
CA GLY A 13 9.36 11.99 0.83
C GLY A 13 8.33 11.16 1.59
N VAL A 14 7.31 10.58 0.94
CA VAL A 14 6.29 9.77 1.62
C VAL A 14 6.72 8.33 1.94
N GLN A 15 7.92 7.94 1.52
CA GLN A 15 8.46 6.58 1.67
C GLN A 15 8.36 6.08 3.12
N GLN A 16 8.74 6.89 4.10
CA GLN A 16 8.71 6.49 5.51
C GLN A 16 7.30 6.20 6.02
N ALA A 17 6.31 7.03 5.65
CA ALA A 17 4.92 6.84 6.05
C ALA A 17 4.32 5.59 5.39
N LEU A 18 4.62 5.35 4.11
CA LEU A 18 4.19 4.15 3.42
C LEU A 18 4.87 2.89 3.95
N ASP A 19 6.13 2.97 4.37
CA ASP A 19 6.83 1.85 4.99
C ASP A 19 6.21 1.47 6.33
N GLN A 20 5.81 2.45 7.15
CA GLN A 20 5.07 2.19 8.40
C GLN A 20 3.75 1.46 8.11
N MET A 21 2.91 2.02 7.22
CA MET A 21 1.66 1.38 6.83
C MET A 21 1.86 -0.03 6.25
N LYS A 22 2.92 -0.23 5.46
CA LYS A 22 3.27 -1.54 4.89
C LYS A 22 3.51 -2.58 5.97
N TYR A 23 4.31 -2.27 6.99
CA TYR A 23 4.60 -3.22 8.07
C TYR A 23 3.41 -3.45 9.01
N GLU A 24 2.61 -2.41 9.25
CA GLU A 24 1.35 -2.53 10.00
C GLU A 24 0.40 -3.50 9.30
N ILE A 25 0.11 -3.27 8.02
CA ILE A 25 -0.80 -4.12 7.22
C ILE A 25 -0.25 -5.54 7.06
N ALA A 26 1.06 -5.68 6.83
CA ALA A 26 1.68 -7.00 6.76
C ALA A 26 1.49 -7.79 8.06
N SER A 27 1.60 -7.11 9.21
CA SER A 27 1.34 -7.71 10.52
C SER A 27 -0.13 -8.06 10.72
N GLU A 28 -1.06 -7.19 10.33
CA GLU A 28 -2.51 -7.44 10.39
C GLU A 28 -2.91 -8.66 9.54
N PHE A 29 -2.30 -8.83 8.37
CA PHE A 29 -2.64 -9.90 7.43
C PHE A 29 -1.84 -11.19 7.71
N GLY A 30 -0.93 -11.18 8.70
CA GLY A 30 -0.06 -12.32 8.99
C GLY A 30 0.89 -12.65 7.83
N VAL A 31 1.24 -11.67 7.00
CA VAL A 31 2.08 -11.84 5.83
C VAL A 31 3.53 -11.52 6.17
N ASN A 32 4.42 -12.49 5.99
CA ASN A 32 5.83 -12.20 5.94
C ASN A 32 6.21 -11.68 4.55
N LEU A 33 6.69 -10.43 4.47
CA LEU A 33 7.12 -9.82 3.23
C LEU A 33 8.52 -10.28 2.86
N GLY A 34 8.70 -10.74 1.62
CA GLY A 34 10.01 -11.16 1.17
C GLY A 34 9.99 -11.91 -0.16
N PRO A 35 11.18 -12.19 -0.73
CA PRO A 35 11.32 -12.93 -1.98
C PRO A 35 10.77 -14.36 -1.89
N ASP A 36 10.79 -14.96 -0.69
CA ASP A 36 10.28 -16.31 -0.44
C ASP A 36 8.75 -16.36 -0.22
N SER A 37 8.12 -15.20 -0.09
CA SER A 37 6.66 -15.09 0.06
C SER A 37 5.98 -15.10 -1.31
N THR A 38 4.76 -15.64 -1.38
CA THR A 38 4.05 -15.69 -2.66
C THR A 38 3.78 -14.27 -3.18
N SER A 39 3.83 -14.09 -4.50
CA SER A 39 3.56 -12.78 -5.13
C SER A 39 2.17 -12.25 -4.76
N ARG A 40 1.19 -13.14 -4.54
CA ARG A 40 -0.15 -12.77 -4.07
C ARG A 40 -0.13 -12.23 -2.64
N SER A 41 0.66 -12.85 -1.76
CA SER A 41 0.81 -12.43 -0.36
C SER A 41 1.48 -11.05 -0.26
N ASN A 42 2.59 -10.87 -0.97
CA ASN A 42 3.23 -9.55 -1.05
C ASN A 42 2.31 -8.51 -1.71
N GLY A 43 1.56 -8.92 -2.74
CA GLY A 43 0.63 -8.06 -3.47
C GLY A 43 -0.59 -7.62 -2.65
N SER A 44 -1.09 -8.44 -1.72
CA SER A 44 -2.26 -8.10 -0.90
C SER A 44 -1.97 -6.92 0.03
N VAL A 45 -0.76 -6.85 0.59
CA VAL A 45 -0.30 -5.71 1.41
C VAL A 45 -0.28 -4.41 0.59
N GLY A 46 0.29 -4.44 -0.62
CA GLY A 46 0.31 -3.26 -1.51
C GLY A 46 -1.07 -2.80 -1.97
N GLY A 47 -1.98 -3.77 -2.21
CA GLY A 47 -3.37 -3.48 -2.55
C GLY A 47 -4.12 -2.78 -1.40
N GLU A 48 -3.92 -3.24 -0.17
CA GLU A 48 -4.56 -2.65 1.01
C GLU A 48 -4.02 -1.23 1.32
N ILE A 49 -2.72 -0.98 1.12
CA ILE A 49 -2.16 0.39 1.21
C ILE A 49 -2.89 1.32 0.25
N THR A 50 -3.00 0.92 -1.02
CA THR A 50 -3.71 1.73 -2.04
C THR A 50 -5.17 1.96 -1.64
N LYS A 51 -5.85 0.93 -1.16
CA LYS A 51 -7.24 1.02 -0.73
C LYS A 51 -7.44 2.02 0.40
N ARG A 52 -6.61 1.96 1.45
CA ARG A 52 -6.67 2.90 2.59
C ARG A 52 -6.38 4.33 2.17
N LEU A 53 -5.37 4.53 1.31
CA LEU A 53 -5.03 5.86 0.79
C LEU A 53 -6.17 6.47 -0.04
N VAL A 54 -6.79 5.67 -0.92
CA VAL A 54 -7.94 6.12 -1.71
C VAL A 54 -9.12 6.43 -0.80
N GLN A 55 -9.44 5.55 0.16
CA GLN A 55 -10.53 5.79 1.11
C GLN A 55 -10.31 7.06 1.94
N GLN A 56 -9.10 7.31 2.44
CA GLN A 56 -8.75 8.55 3.15
C GLN A 56 -8.88 9.78 2.24
N SER A 57 -8.47 9.66 0.98
CA SER A 57 -8.63 10.72 -0.02
C SER A 57 -10.10 10.99 -0.29
N GLU A 58 -10.92 9.96 -0.52
CA GLU A 58 -12.37 10.08 -0.73
C GLU A 58 -13.07 10.73 0.46
N GLN A 59 -12.64 10.47 1.70
CA GLN A 59 -13.17 11.15 2.88
C GLN A 59 -12.79 12.63 2.93
N GLN A 60 -11.55 12.97 2.58
CA GLN A 60 -11.07 14.37 2.53
C GLN A 60 -11.72 15.16 1.39
N PHE A 61 -11.86 14.54 0.21
CA PHE A 61 -12.45 15.17 -0.98
C PHE A 61 -13.98 15.10 -1.01
N GLY A 62 -14.60 14.12 -0.36
CA GLY A 62 -16.06 14.01 -0.25
C GLY A 62 -16.69 15.09 0.64
N GLY A 63 -15.91 15.68 1.55
CA GLY A 63 -16.28 16.88 2.30
C GLY A 63 -16.17 18.18 1.48
N TYR A 64 -15.44 18.16 0.35
CA TYR A 64 -15.41 19.24 -0.65
C TYR A 64 -16.64 19.13 -1.58
N SER A 65 -17.82 19.13 -0.98
CA SER A 65 -19.03 19.50 -1.72
C SER A 65 -18.98 21.02 -1.90
N LYS A 66 -18.84 21.47 -3.14
CA LYS A 66 -18.89 22.89 -3.50
C LYS A 66 -20.20 23.54 -3.06
#